data_AF-A0A3B1D226-F1
#
_entry.id   AF-A0A3B1D226-F1
#
_cell.length_a   1.000
_cell.length_b   1.000
_cell.length_c   1.000
_cell.angle_alpha   90.00
_cell.angle_beta   90.00
_cell.angle_gamma   90.00
#
_symmetry.space_group_name_H-M   'P 1'
#
loop_
_entity.id
_entity.type
_entity.pdbx_description
1 polymer ?
#
loop_
_entity_poly.entity_id
_entity_poly.type
_entity_poly.pdbx_seq_one_letter_code
_entity_poly.pdbx_strand_id
1 'polypeptide(L)'
;MRRRLLTFVEEQSLQAEVGEHLLGSSEVLESLIGKYKQMQKSHSKGGMTAMLLSIGSLVQEQGITTINKALEMVKTKDVDTWVKAHLGTTLQAQRNQAFSGTKPAYKTTP
;
A
#
# COMPACT_ATOMS: atom_id res chain seq x y z
N MET A 1 17.33 -35.34 2.41
CA MET A 1 16.78 -34.07 2.91
C MET A 1 17.84 -32.97 2.98
N ARG A 2 18.84 -33.06 3.88
CA ARG A 2 19.88 -32.02 4.09
C ARG A 2 20.58 -31.50 2.83
N ARG A 3 21.05 -32.41 1.95
CA ARG A 3 21.75 -32.03 0.71
C ARG A 3 20.88 -31.20 -0.23
N ARG A 4 19.59 -31.57 -0.38
CA ARG A 4 18.64 -30.85 -1.24
C ARG A 4 18.38 -29.42 -0.73
N LEU A 5 18.29 -29.24 0.59
CA LEU A 5 18.11 -27.91 1.18
C LEU A 5 19.34 -27.02 0.95
N LEU A 6 20.54 -27.57 1.10
CA LEU A 6 21.78 -26.83 0.83
C LEU A 6 21.90 -26.43 -0.64
N THR A 7 21.61 -27.35 -1.57
CA THR A 7 21.60 -27.05 -3.00
C THR A 7 20.56 -25.98 -3.35
N PHE A 8 19.35 -26.07 -2.77
CA PHE A 8 18.32 -25.05 -2.99
C PHE A 8 18.75 -23.67 -2.49
N VAL A 9 19.31 -23.58 -1.28
CA VAL A 9 19.79 -22.30 -0.72
C VAL A 9 20.90 -21.73 -1.60
N GLU A 10 21.85 -22.55 -2.04
CA GLU A 10 22.92 -22.14 -2.94
C GLU A 10 22.38 -21.58 -4.27
N GLU A 11 21.47 -22.30 -4.93
CA GLU A 11 20.83 -21.88 -6.18
C GLU A 11 20.02 -20.58 -6.03
N GLN A 12 19.30 -20.41 -4.92
CA GLN A 12 18.53 -19.19 -4.67
C GLN A 12 19.43 -18.01 -4.29
N SER A 13 20.48 -18.23 -3.49
CA SER A 13 21.41 -17.17 -3.09
C SER A 13 22.25 -16.64 -4.25
N LEU A 14 22.52 -17.45 -5.28
CA LEU A 14 23.23 -17.02 -6.50
C LEU A 14 22.47 -15.96 -7.32
N GLN A 15 21.16 -15.82 -7.11
CA GLN A 15 20.36 -14.79 -7.80
C GLN A 15 20.47 -13.41 -7.12
N ALA A 16 21.01 -13.34 -5.90
CA ALA A 16 21.12 -12.10 -5.16
C ALA A 16 22.36 -11.30 -5.58
N GLU A 17 22.21 -9.98 -5.73
CA GLU A 17 23.35 -9.10 -5.99
C GLU A 17 24.15 -8.81 -4.72
N VAL A 18 25.44 -8.51 -4.87
CA VAL A 18 26.31 -8.17 -3.73
C VAL A 18 25.82 -6.87 -3.08
N GLY A 19 25.43 -6.95 -1.80
CA GLY A 19 24.92 -5.82 -1.03
C GLY A 19 23.42 -5.57 -1.20
N GLU A 20 22.70 -6.45 -1.91
CA GLU A 20 21.25 -6.36 -2.04
C GLU A 20 20.53 -6.75 -0.74
N HIS A 21 19.44 -6.03 -0.43
CA HIS A 21 18.58 -6.34 0.70
C HIS A 21 17.31 -7.04 0.22
N LEU A 22 17.28 -8.37 0.37
CA LEU A 22 16.15 -9.20 -0.03
C LEU A 22 15.23 -9.55 1.15
N LEU A 23 13.96 -9.81 0.83
CA LEU A 23 13.00 -10.32 1.79
C LEU A 23 13.23 -11.81 2.02
N GLY A 24 13.52 -12.20 3.27
CA GLY A 24 13.82 -13.60 3.62
C GLY A 24 12.58 -14.51 3.69
N SER A 25 11.37 -13.96 3.67
CA SER A 25 10.10 -14.72 3.77
C SER A 25 8.92 -13.87 3.28
N SER A 26 7.86 -14.53 2.81
CA SER A 26 6.57 -13.88 2.51
C SER A 26 5.90 -13.30 3.76
N GLU A 27 6.22 -13.83 4.96
CA GLU A 27 5.70 -13.33 6.24
C GLU A 27 6.03 -11.84 6.45
N VAL A 28 7.13 -11.35 5.88
CA VAL A 28 7.49 -9.93 5.93
C VAL A 28 6.48 -9.08 5.15
N LEU A 29 6.06 -9.55 3.96
CA LEU A 29 5.03 -8.88 3.16
C LEU A 29 3.65 -8.95 3.82
N GLU A 30 3.31 -10.10 4.41
CA GLU A 30 2.06 -10.28 5.14
C GLU A 30 1.97 -9.35 6.35
N SER A 31 3.07 -9.21 7.10
CA SER A 31 3.20 -8.28 8.22
C SER A 31 3.06 -6.82 7.76
N LEU A 32 3.68 -6.45 6.64
CA LEU A 32 3.58 -5.11 6.05
C LEU A 32 2.13 -4.78 5.62
N ILE A 33 1.46 -5.73 4.97
CA ILE A 33 0.03 -5.60 4.60
C ILE A 33 -0.83 -5.48 5.87
N GLY A 34 -0.51 -6.22 6.93
CA GLY A 34 -1.13 -6.12 8.24
C GLY A 34 -1.04 -4.70 8.82
N LYS A 35 0.18 -4.12 8.87
CA LYS A 35 0.39 -2.72 9.31
C LYS A 35 -0.37 -1.72 8.45
N TYR A 36 -0.34 -1.89 7.13
CA TYR A 36 -1.09 -1.04 6.21
C TYR A 36 -2.59 -1.04 6.50
N LYS A 37 -3.18 -2.23 6.70
CA LYS A 37 -4.60 -2.36 7.09
C LYS A 37 -4.88 -1.73 8.46
N GLN A 38 -3.98 -1.90 9.43
CA GLN A 38 -4.11 -1.29 10.74
C GLN A 38 -4.13 0.24 10.64
N MET A 39 -3.26 0.83 9.82
CA MET A 39 -3.21 2.26 9.58
C MET A 39 -4.46 2.79 8.85
N GLN A 40 -5.05 1.99 7.96
CA GLN A 40 -6.33 2.31 7.30
C GLN A 40 -7.54 2.38 8.24
N LYS A 41 -7.50 1.70 9.39
CA LYS A 41 -8.62 1.63 10.34
C LYS A 41 -9.97 1.41 9.60
N SER A 42 -11.04 2.07 10.04
CA SER A 42 -12.39 1.97 9.47
C SER A 42 -12.59 2.70 8.13
N HIS A 43 -11.55 3.31 7.53
CA HIS A 43 -11.68 4.04 6.27
C HIS A 43 -11.65 3.13 5.03
N SER A 44 -11.33 1.84 5.19
CA SER A 44 -11.21 0.88 4.09
C SER A 44 -12.52 0.22 3.65
N LYS A 45 -13.70 0.79 3.93
CA LYS A 45 -15.01 0.17 3.66
C LYS A 45 -15.39 0.02 2.17
N GLY A 46 -14.44 -0.02 1.23
CA GLY A 46 -14.79 -0.23 -0.17
C GLY A 46 -13.69 -0.04 -1.22
N GLY A 47 -12.40 -0.16 -0.88
CA GLY A 47 -11.32 -0.14 -1.89
C GLY A 47 -9.97 0.36 -1.36
N MET A 48 -8.92 0.23 -2.18
CA MET A 48 -7.64 0.89 -1.95
C MET A 48 -7.73 2.37 -2.34
N THR A 49 -7.17 3.24 -1.50
CA THR A 49 -7.09 4.69 -1.73
C THR A 49 -5.64 5.10 -1.98
N ALA A 50 -5.40 6.40 -2.20
CA ALA A 50 -4.05 6.97 -2.26
C ALA A 50 -3.17 6.60 -1.05
N MET A 51 -3.78 6.21 0.08
CA MET A 51 -3.06 5.75 1.25
C MET A 51 -2.23 4.48 0.99
N LEU A 52 -2.48 3.73 -0.08
CA LEU A 52 -1.61 2.63 -0.50
C LEU A 52 -0.13 3.06 -0.63
N LEU A 53 0.12 4.29 -1.08
CA LEU A 53 1.48 4.81 -1.27
C LEU A 53 2.24 5.00 0.05
N SER A 54 1.54 5.07 1.18
CA SER A 54 2.16 5.12 2.51
C SER A 54 2.93 3.85 2.87
N ILE A 55 2.67 2.71 2.18
CA ILE A 55 3.44 1.48 2.41
C ILE A 55 4.94 1.73 2.24
N GLY A 56 5.34 2.57 1.27
CA GLY A 56 6.73 2.96 1.09
C GLY A 56 7.32 3.66 2.32
N SER A 57 6.53 4.52 2.98
CA SER A 57 6.97 5.19 4.22
C SER A 57 7.06 4.25 5.43
N LEU A 58 6.38 3.09 5.41
CA LEU A 58 6.44 2.12 6.51
C LEU A 58 7.75 1.31 6.52
N VAL A 59 8.42 1.21 5.38
CA VAL A 59 9.67 0.44 5.22
C VAL A 59 10.91 1.32 5.13
N GLN A 60 10.74 2.63 4.93
CA GLN A 60 11.83 3.58 4.85
C GLN A 60 12.25 4.09 6.24
N GLU A 61 13.53 4.40 6.40
CA GLU A 61 14.01 5.14 7.57
C GLU A 61 13.41 6.56 7.59
N GLN A 62 12.60 6.84 8.60
CA GLN A 62 11.85 8.08 8.73
C GLN A 62 12.71 9.18 9.38
N GLY A 63 13.63 9.77 8.59
CA GLY A 63 14.46 10.90 8.98
C GLY A 63 13.95 12.24 8.43
N ILE A 64 14.27 13.35 9.11
CA ILE A 64 13.92 14.71 8.66
C ILE A 64 14.45 14.98 7.24
N THR A 65 15.70 14.59 6.98
CA THR A 65 16.34 14.73 5.66
C THR A 65 15.60 13.95 4.58
N THR A 66 15.22 12.72 4.87
CA THR A 66 14.46 11.84 3.99
C THR A 66 13.09 12.42 3.66
N ILE A 67 12.37 12.91 4.67
CA ILE A 67 11.05 13.51 4.51
C ILE A 67 11.13 14.78 3.66
N ASN A 68 12.08 15.67 3.95
CA ASN A 68 12.29 16.89 3.18
C ASN A 68 12.58 16.58 1.71
N LYS A 69 13.50 15.66 1.45
CA LYS A 69 13.83 15.22 0.09
C LYS A 69 12.61 14.65 -0.65
N ALA A 70 11.78 13.86 0.03
CA ALA A 70 10.57 13.30 -0.56
C ALA A 70 9.55 14.39 -0.92
N LEU A 71 9.36 15.39 -0.05
CA LEU A 71 8.47 16.52 -0.28
C LEU A 71 8.96 17.45 -1.40
N GLU A 72 10.28 17.61 -1.56
CA GLU A 72 10.87 18.38 -2.65
C GLU A 72 10.76 17.65 -4.00
N MET A 73 10.92 16.33 -3.99
CA MET A 73 10.97 15.51 -5.19
C MET A 73 9.59 15.20 -5.78
N VAL A 74 8.59 14.97 -4.93
CA VAL A 74 7.28 14.45 -5.34
C VAL A 74 6.20 15.51 -5.15
N LYS A 75 5.63 15.99 -6.25
CA LYS A 75 4.51 16.94 -6.19
C LYS A 75 3.21 16.20 -5.94
N THR A 76 2.31 16.83 -5.18
CA THR A 76 0.97 16.28 -4.91
C THR A 76 0.18 15.96 -6.18
N LYS A 77 0.38 16.74 -7.26
CA LYS A 77 -0.27 16.50 -8.56
C LYS A 77 0.17 15.19 -9.21
N ASP A 78 1.43 14.82 -9.05
CA ASP A 78 1.98 13.58 -9.61
C ASP A 78 1.39 12.38 -8.87
N VAL A 79 1.24 12.49 -7.55
CA VAL A 79 0.56 11.49 -6.72
C VAL A 79 -0.90 11.30 -7.15
N ASP A 80 -1.66 12.40 -7.32
CA ASP A 80 -3.06 12.33 -7.76
C ASP A 80 -3.19 11.72 -9.16
N THR A 81 -2.31 12.09 -10.08
CA THR A 81 -2.27 11.53 -11.44
C THR A 81 -1.98 10.03 -11.41
N TRP A 82 -0.99 9.61 -10.63
CA TRP A 82 -0.64 8.20 -10.47
C TRP A 82 -1.80 7.40 -9.88
N VAL A 83 -2.44 7.90 -8.83
CA VAL A 83 -3.58 7.26 -8.17
C VAL A 83 -4.75 7.07 -9.13
N LYS A 84 -5.08 8.09 -9.92
CA LYS A 84 -6.15 8.00 -10.93
C LYS A 84 -5.84 6.97 -12.01
N ALA A 85 -4.58 6.91 -12.47
CA ALA A 85 -4.16 6.00 -13.51
C ALA A 85 -4.13 4.52 -13.05
N HIS A 86 -3.77 4.25 -11.79
CA HIS A 86 -3.52 2.87 -11.31
C HIS A 86 -4.61 2.31 -10.41
N LEU A 87 -5.24 3.13 -9.55
CA LEU A 87 -6.23 2.67 -8.57
C LEU A 87 -7.67 2.91 -9.03
N GLY A 88 -7.88 3.90 -9.90
CA GLY A 88 -9.21 4.26 -10.37
C GLY A 88 -10.13 4.78 -9.27
N THR A 89 -11.44 4.81 -9.55
CA THR A 89 -12.45 5.29 -8.59
C THR A 89 -12.93 4.15 -7.69
N THR A 90 -12.87 4.34 -6.37
CA THR A 90 -13.33 3.34 -5.40
C THR A 90 -14.83 3.06 -5.53
N LEU A 91 -15.29 1.86 -5.14
CA LEU A 91 -16.71 1.52 -5.17
C LEU A 91 -17.56 2.48 -4.33
N GLN A 92 -17.03 2.92 -3.18
CA GLN A 92 -17.72 3.91 -2.35
C GLN A 92 -17.83 5.27 -3.07
N ALA A 93 -16.79 5.72 -3.77
CA ALA A 93 -16.84 6.94 -4.55
C ALA A 93 -17.82 6.82 -5.74
N GLN A 94 -17.85 5.67 -6.42
CA GLN A 94 -18.84 5.40 -7.48
C GLN A 94 -20.27 5.43 -6.93
N ARG A 95 -20.53 4.81 -5.77
CA ARG A 95 -21.84 4.87 -5.11
C ARG A 95 -22.22 6.30 -4.75
N ASN A 96 -21.29 7.05 -4.15
CA ASN A 96 -21.56 8.45 -3.81
C ASN A 96 -21.88 9.28 -5.06
N GLN A 97 -21.18 9.07 -6.17
CA GLN A 97 -21.46 9.74 -7.45
C GLN A 97 -22.82 9.33 -8.03
N ALA A 98 -23.17 8.04 -7.97
CA ALA A 98 -24.45 7.54 -8.47
C ALA A 98 -25.65 8.08 -7.68
N PHE A 99 -25.47 8.33 -6.37
CA PHE A 99 -26.52 8.76 -5.45
C PHE A 99 -26.42 10.22 -4.99
N SER A 100 -25.53 11.04 -5.57
CA SER A 100 -25.27 12.44 -5.13
C SER A 100 -26.42 13.42 -5.36
N GLY A 101 -27.62 12.95 -5.69
CA GLY A 101 -28.83 13.77 -5.87
C GLY A 101 -30.13 13.09 -5.41
N THR A 102 -30.07 11.86 -4.90
CA THR A 102 -31.25 11.14 -4.41
C THR A 102 -31.50 11.45 -2.94
N LYS A 103 -32.65 12.06 -2.60
CA LYS A 103 -33.08 12.25 -1.21
C LYS A 103 -33.21 10.88 -0.53
N PRO A 104 -32.79 10.71 0.74
CA PRO A 104 -33.01 9.46 1.45
C PRO A 104 -34.52 9.18 1.54
N ALA A 105 -34.93 8.02 1.05
CA ALA A 105 -36.29 7.53 1.22
C ALA A 105 -36.47 7.12 2.70
N TYR A 106 -37.13 8.01 3.45
CA TYR A 106 -37.60 7.87 4.82
C TYR A 106 -36.56 7.88 5.96
N LYS A 107 -36.80 8.78 6.92
CA LYS A 107 -36.30 8.67 8.30
C LYS A 107 -37.14 7.59 8.99
N THR A 108 -36.54 6.48 9.38
CA THR A 108 -37.09 5.70 10.50
C THR A 108 -36.82 6.50 11.78
N THR A 109 -37.84 7.25 12.22
CA THR A 109 -37.91 7.78 13.58
C THR A 109 -37.98 6.63 14.61
N PRO A 110 -37.46 6.85 15.83
CA PRO A 110 -37.27 5.83 16.86
C PRO A 110 -38.57 5.20 17.36
#